data_AF-A0A1Z9H840-F1
#
_entry.id   AF-A0A1Z9H840-F1
#
_cell.length_a   1.000
_cell.length_b   1.000
_cell.length_c   1.000
_cell.angle_alpha   90.00
_cell.angle_beta   90.00
_cell.angle_gamma   90.00
#
_symmetry.space_group_name_H-M   'P 1'
#
loop_
_entity.id
_entity.type
_entity.pdbx_description
1 polymer ?
#
loop_
_entity_poly.entity_id
_entity_poly.type
_entity_poly.pdbx_seq_one_letter_code
_entity_poly.pdbx_strand_id
1 'polypeptide(L)'
;MGAQDSEVGMSQERRVYSKFRSPDLADIANMRPGVSKDRIIEAWVATRLSIHQAFFRPSNQLLYFCDTAEGGTSDIVAKTLLSLKSPRRLEPVRIDALGALFVGIKVRVEPDEFPVVNAALRLSGISVDRLEDL
;
A
#
# COMPACT_ATOMS: atom_id res chain seq x y z
N MET A 1 -20.27 49.33 -9.82
CA MET A 1 -21.12 48.45 -8.97
C MET A 1 -21.61 47.32 -9.86
N GLY A 2 -21.20 46.08 -9.79
CA GLY A 2 -20.27 45.33 -8.94
C GLY A 2 -20.50 43.88 -9.37
N ALA A 3 -19.57 43.31 -10.13
CA ALA A 3 -19.60 41.90 -10.51
C ALA A 3 -19.36 41.06 -9.26
N GLN A 4 -20.18 40.03 -9.04
CA GLN A 4 -19.87 38.96 -8.10
C GLN A 4 -20.09 37.63 -8.81
N ASP A 5 -19.05 37.27 -9.54
CA ASP A 5 -18.69 35.88 -9.81
C ASP A 5 -18.64 35.14 -8.47
N SER A 6 -19.53 34.17 -8.29
CA SER A 6 -19.39 33.18 -7.22
C SER A 6 -18.68 31.97 -7.81
N GLU A 7 -17.35 32.06 -7.85
CA GLU A 7 -16.46 30.91 -8.07
C GLU A 7 -16.63 29.93 -6.90
N VAL A 8 -17.56 29.00 -7.02
CA VAL A 8 -17.52 27.77 -6.23
C VAL A 8 -16.41 26.92 -6.84
N GLY A 9 -15.20 27.12 -6.35
CA GLY A 9 -14.04 26.29 -6.62
C GLY A 9 -14.32 24.85 -6.17
N MET A 10 -14.93 24.08 -7.07
CA MET A 10 -14.93 22.63 -7.03
C MET A 10 -13.49 22.19 -7.18
N SER A 11 -12.78 22.05 -6.05
CA SER A 11 -11.53 21.32 -6.01
C SER A 11 -11.81 19.95 -6.61
N GLN A 12 -11.42 19.76 -7.86
CA GLN A 12 -11.42 18.46 -8.52
C GLN A 12 -10.43 17.60 -7.74
N GLU A 13 -10.91 16.97 -6.67
CA GLU A 13 -10.32 15.75 -6.15
C GLU A 13 -10.17 14.85 -7.37
N ARG A 14 -8.93 14.63 -7.78
CA ARG A 14 -8.55 13.57 -8.71
C ARG A 14 -8.93 12.26 -8.04
N ARG A 15 -10.22 11.93 -8.03
CA ARG A 15 -10.72 10.59 -7.75
C ARG A 15 -10.33 9.76 -8.94
N VAL A 16 -9.08 9.31 -8.91
CA VAL A 16 -8.69 8.10 -9.62
C VAL A 16 -9.73 7.08 -9.22
N TYR A 17 -10.55 6.63 -10.17
CA TYR A 17 -11.49 5.54 -9.96
C TYR A 17 -10.68 4.30 -9.59
N SER A 18 -10.32 4.18 -8.30
CA SER A 18 -9.99 2.89 -7.73
C SER A 18 -11.28 2.08 -7.85
N LYS A 19 -11.26 1.02 -8.66
CA LYS A 19 -12.40 0.09 -8.78
C LYS A 19 -12.79 -0.54 -7.43
N PHE A 20 -12.02 -0.29 -6.37
CA PHE A 20 -12.21 -0.86 -5.05
C PHE A 20 -12.17 0.23 -3.97
N ARG A 21 -13.24 0.32 -3.17
CA ARG A 21 -13.31 1.17 -1.97
C ARG A 21 -12.32 0.69 -0.91
N SER A 22 -11.75 1.61 -0.13
CA SER A 22 -11.01 1.29 1.11
C SER A 22 -11.87 0.39 2.01
N PRO A 23 -11.28 -0.54 2.78
CA PRO A 23 -12.06 -1.40 3.66
C PRO A 23 -12.69 -0.52 4.74
N ASP A 24 -14.01 -0.67 4.94
CA ASP A 24 -14.69 0.05 6.01
C ASP A 24 -14.70 -0.77 7.31
N LEU A 25 -15.08 -0.14 8.42
CA LEU A 25 -15.15 -0.79 9.71
C LEU A 25 -16.14 -1.98 9.72
N ALA A 26 -17.10 -2.04 8.80
CA ALA A 26 -18.06 -3.13 8.70
C ALA A 26 -17.45 -4.36 7.99
N ASP A 27 -16.58 -4.14 6.99
CA ASP A 27 -15.74 -5.19 6.41
C ASP A 27 -14.84 -5.82 7.50
N ILE A 28 -14.34 -4.99 8.43
CA ILE A 28 -13.52 -5.39 9.59
C ILE A 28 -14.35 -6.16 10.65
N ALA A 29 -15.60 -5.73 10.90
CA ALA A 29 -16.47 -6.29 11.94
C ALA A 29 -17.09 -7.66 11.59
N ASN A 30 -17.20 -8.02 10.32
CA ASN A 30 -17.76 -9.30 9.86
C ASN A 30 -16.81 -10.52 9.99
N MET A 31 -15.70 -10.39 10.72
CA MET A 31 -14.63 -11.41 10.73
C MET A 31 -14.47 -12.14 12.07
N ARG A 32 -13.92 -13.36 11.99
CA ARG A 32 -13.79 -14.30 13.11
C ARG A 32 -13.11 -13.66 14.34
N PRO A 33 -13.59 -13.92 15.57
CA PRO A 33 -12.94 -13.49 16.80
C PRO A 33 -11.47 -13.92 16.85
N GLY A 34 -10.56 -12.99 17.20
CA GLY A 34 -9.13 -13.28 17.41
C GLY A 34 -8.17 -12.91 16.26
N VAL A 35 -8.65 -12.33 15.16
CA VAL A 35 -7.80 -11.80 14.09
C VAL A 35 -7.45 -10.33 14.36
N SER A 36 -6.16 -9.96 14.33
CA SER A 36 -5.74 -8.58 14.56
C SER A 36 -6.08 -7.66 13.38
N LYS A 37 -6.32 -6.37 13.66
CA LYS A 37 -6.56 -5.32 12.65
C LYS A 37 -5.47 -5.28 11.57
N ASP A 38 -4.21 -5.49 11.97
CA ASP A 38 -3.09 -5.51 11.03
C ASP A 38 -3.17 -6.68 10.05
N ARG A 39 -3.60 -7.87 10.50
CA ARG A 39 -3.78 -9.03 9.62
C ARG A 39 -4.94 -8.84 8.64
N ILE A 40 -5.96 -8.11 9.05
CA ILE A 40 -7.12 -7.76 8.22
C ILE A 40 -6.70 -6.81 7.10
N ILE A 41 -5.96 -5.76 7.45
CA ILE A 41 -5.41 -4.81 6.48
C ILE A 41 -4.43 -5.53 5.56
N GLU A 42 -3.55 -6.39 6.09
CA GLU A 42 -2.63 -7.20 5.30
C GLU A 42 -3.36 -8.10 4.28
N ALA A 43 -4.42 -8.79 4.69
CA ALA A 43 -5.23 -9.60 3.79
C ALA A 43 -5.97 -8.76 2.74
N TRP A 44 -6.52 -7.60 3.13
CA TRP A 44 -7.19 -6.68 2.22
C TRP A 44 -6.22 -6.11 1.17
N VAL A 45 -5.07 -5.62 1.63
CA VAL A 45 -4.02 -5.06 0.78
C VAL A 45 -3.56 -6.11 -0.23
N ALA A 46 -3.27 -7.32 0.23
CA ALA A 46 -2.73 -8.37 -0.61
C ALA A 46 -3.77 -9.00 -1.56
N THR A 47 -5.07 -8.91 -1.27
CA THR A 47 -6.11 -9.39 -2.20
C THR A 47 -6.50 -8.38 -3.27
N ARG A 48 -6.06 -7.12 -3.16
CA ARG A 48 -6.52 -6.02 -4.03
C ARG A 48 -5.42 -5.25 -4.76
N LEU A 49 -4.17 -5.37 -4.32
CA LEU A 49 -3.04 -4.80 -5.04
C LEU A 49 -2.79 -5.57 -6.35
N SER A 50 -2.58 -4.83 -7.43
CA SER A 50 -1.93 -5.40 -8.62
C SER A 50 -0.42 -5.49 -8.40
N ILE A 51 0.26 -6.32 -9.20
CA ILE A 51 1.72 -6.53 -9.11
C ILE A 51 2.57 -5.25 -9.32
N HIS A 52 1.96 -4.16 -9.81
CA HIS A 52 2.60 -2.85 -10.02
C HIS A 52 2.13 -1.78 -9.04
N GLN A 53 1.46 -2.17 -7.95
CA GLN A 53 0.98 -1.25 -6.94
C GLN A 53 1.56 -1.61 -5.57
N ALA A 54 1.72 -0.59 -4.74
CA ALA A 54 2.11 -0.71 -3.35
C ALA A 54 1.29 0.23 -2.47
N PHE A 55 1.11 -0.16 -1.21
CA PHE A 55 0.49 0.69 -0.19
C PHE A 55 1.47 1.00 0.91
N PHE A 56 1.59 2.27 1.27
CA PHE A 56 2.28 2.70 2.48
C PHE A 56 1.29 2.96 3.60
N ARG A 57 1.52 2.35 4.75
CA ARG A 57 0.75 2.60 5.95
C ARG A 57 1.63 3.34 6.97
N PRO A 58 1.40 4.64 7.20
CA PRO A 58 2.20 5.43 8.12
C PRO A 58 2.13 4.91 9.57
N SER A 59 0.97 4.42 10.02
CA SER A 59 0.75 3.98 11.40
C SER A 59 1.60 2.79 11.83
N ASN A 60 2.14 2.01 10.89
CA ASN A 60 3.08 0.93 11.19
C ASN A 60 4.36 0.98 10.36
N GLN A 61 4.57 2.05 9.58
CA GLN A 61 5.75 2.27 8.74
C GLN A 61 6.02 1.15 7.74
N LEU A 62 4.97 0.45 7.28
CA LEU A 62 5.12 -0.66 6.33
C LEU A 62 4.66 -0.25 4.93
N LEU A 63 5.50 -0.60 3.96
CA LEU A 63 5.14 -0.70 2.54
C LEU A 63 4.74 -2.12 2.23
N TYR A 64 3.60 -2.29 1.58
CA TYR A 64 3.05 -3.57 1.19
C TYR A 64 3.00 -3.69 -0.32
N PHE A 65 3.34 -4.86 -0.85
CA PHE A 65 3.33 -5.17 -2.28
C PHE A 65 2.60 -6.49 -2.50
N CYS A 66 1.87 -6.59 -3.61
CA CYS A 66 1.50 -7.88 -4.16
C CYS A 66 2.66 -8.47 -4.93
N ASP A 67 2.83 -9.77 -4.81
CA ASP A 67 3.79 -10.51 -5.61
C ASP A 67 3.23 -11.86 -6.02
N THR A 68 3.67 -12.35 -7.16
CA THR A 68 3.36 -13.71 -7.60
C THR A 68 4.31 -14.69 -6.94
N ALA A 69 4.02 -15.99 -7.02
CA ALA A 69 4.95 -17.02 -6.57
C ALA A 69 6.30 -16.99 -7.31
N GLU A 70 6.36 -16.35 -8.47
CA GLU A 70 7.59 -16.16 -9.25
C GLU A 70 8.50 -15.05 -8.70
N GLY A 71 8.01 -14.21 -7.78
CA GLY A 71 8.84 -13.24 -7.06
C GLY A 71 9.20 -11.97 -7.84
N GLY A 72 8.54 -11.69 -8.96
CA GLY A 72 8.91 -10.59 -9.86
C GLY A 72 8.85 -9.21 -9.20
N THR A 73 7.85 -8.96 -8.35
CA THR A 73 7.74 -7.68 -7.64
C THR A 73 8.79 -7.59 -6.52
N SER A 74 9.06 -8.68 -5.80
CA SER A 74 10.12 -8.74 -4.80
C SER A 74 11.48 -8.42 -5.39
N ASP A 75 11.78 -8.94 -6.57
CA ASP A 75 13.04 -8.69 -7.26
C ASP A 75 13.21 -7.21 -7.63
N ILE A 76 12.15 -6.58 -8.14
CA ILE A 76 12.15 -5.14 -8.46
C ILE A 76 12.41 -4.34 -7.17
N VAL A 77 11.63 -4.60 -6.12
CA VAL A 77 11.74 -3.88 -4.84
C VAL A 77 13.14 -4.05 -4.22
N ALA A 78 13.68 -5.27 -4.22
CA ALA A 78 15.02 -5.55 -3.73
C ALA A 78 16.09 -4.74 -4.49
N LYS A 79 16.02 -4.72 -5.82
CA LYS A 79 16.95 -3.96 -6.68
C LYS A 79 16.81 -2.45 -6.47
N THR A 80 15.59 -1.94 -6.34
CA THR A 80 15.32 -0.52 -6.06
C THR A 80 15.94 -0.11 -4.72
N LEU A 81 15.69 -0.88 -3.65
CA LEU A 81 16.22 -0.59 -2.31
C LEU A 81 17.76 -0.71 -2.25
N LEU A 82 18.34 -1.69 -2.94
CA LEU A 82 19.78 -1.84 -3.08
C LEU A 82 20.41 -0.63 -3.79
N SER A 83 19.77 -0.14 -4.86
CA SER A 83 20.22 1.03 -5.62
C SER A 83 20.19 2.32 -4.78
N LEU A 84 19.27 2.41 -3.82
CA LEU A 84 19.23 3.49 -2.83
C LEU A 84 20.27 3.34 -1.71
N LYS A 85 21.14 2.32 -1.76
CA LYS A 85 22.07 1.96 -0.67
C LYS A 85 21.37 1.75 0.68
N SER A 86 20.11 1.32 0.63
CA SER A 86 19.27 1.06 1.80
C SER A 86 18.64 -0.33 1.67
N PRO A 87 19.46 -1.40 1.65
CA PRO A 87 18.94 -2.77 1.55
C PRO A 87 18.12 -3.10 2.82
N ARG A 88 16.98 -3.78 2.63
CA ARG A 88 16.08 -4.14 3.72
C ARG A 88 15.62 -5.57 3.58
N ARG A 89 15.21 -6.15 4.70
CA ARG A 89 14.55 -7.45 4.70
C ARG A 89 13.15 -7.31 4.11
N LEU A 90 12.89 -8.06 3.05
CA LEU A 90 11.54 -8.25 2.53
C LEU A 90 10.89 -9.36 3.35
N GLU A 91 9.77 -9.05 3.98
CA GLU A 91 9.02 -9.99 4.80
C GLU A 91 7.79 -10.48 4.04
N PRO A 92 7.43 -11.76 4.11
CA PRO A 92 6.21 -12.24 3.48
C PRO A 92 4.98 -11.65 4.19
N VAL A 93 3.99 -11.24 3.41
CA VAL A 93 2.63 -10.97 3.93
C VAL A 93 1.96 -12.31 4.18
N ARG A 94 1.48 -12.55 5.40
CA ARG A 94 0.88 -13.82 5.82
C ARG A 94 -0.58 -13.63 6.19
N ILE A 95 -1.47 -14.18 5.37
CA ILE A 95 -2.92 -14.05 5.58
C ILE A 95 -3.50 -15.06 6.57
N ASP A 96 -2.80 -16.17 6.85
CA ASP A 96 -3.20 -17.17 7.84
C ASP A 96 -2.03 -17.57 8.78
N ALA A 97 -2.36 -18.27 9.87
CA ALA A 97 -1.38 -18.62 10.92
C ALA A 97 -0.37 -19.70 10.45
N LEU A 98 -0.69 -20.39 9.36
CA LEU A 98 0.13 -21.43 8.75
C LEU A 98 1.02 -20.86 7.62
N GLY A 99 0.79 -19.60 7.22
CA GLY A 99 1.43 -18.98 6.06
C GLY A 99 1.07 -19.65 4.73
N ALA A 100 -0.06 -20.36 4.65
CA ALA A 100 -0.35 -21.25 3.52
C ALA A 100 -0.66 -20.49 2.21
N LEU A 101 -1.05 -19.23 2.30
CA LEU A 101 -1.16 -18.33 1.15
C LEU A 101 -0.09 -17.24 1.22
N PHE A 102 0.88 -17.34 0.32
CA PHE A 102 1.77 -16.23 -0.03
C PHE A 102 1.03 -15.29 -0.96
N VAL A 103 0.92 -14.03 -0.54
CA VAL A 103 0.15 -13.02 -1.29
C VAL A 103 1.02 -11.80 -1.64
N GLY A 104 2.25 -11.76 -1.13
CA GLY A 104 3.20 -10.71 -1.44
C GLY A 104 4.18 -10.46 -0.31
N ILE A 105 4.76 -9.26 -0.32
CA ILE A 105 5.82 -8.87 0.60
C ILE A 105 5.52 -7.53 1.27
N LYS A 106 6.16 -7.31 2.41
CA LYS A 106 6.17 -6.04 3.12
C LYS A 106 7.59 -5.66 3.51
N VAL A 107 7.83 -4.36 3.58
CA VAL A 107 9.13 -3.81 3.98
C VAL A 107 8.90 -2.58 4.86
N ARG A 108 9.72 -2.44 5.90
CA ARG A 108 9.70 -1.27 6.78
C ARG A 108 10.34 -0.09 6.10
N VAL A 109 9.67 1.07 6.12
CA VAL A 109 10.17 2.35 5.61
C VAL A 109 9.86 3.45 6.61
N GLU A 110 10.91 4.11 7.12
CA GLU A 110 10.72 5.20 8.06
C GLU A 110 10.06 6.40 7.35
N PRO A 111 9.24 7.20 8.06
CA PRO A 111 8.46 8.27 7.44
C PRO A 111 9.30 9.32 6.70
N ASP A 112 10.50 9.61 7.19
CA ASP A 112 11.48 10.53 6.60
C ASP A 112 12.12 9.98 5.32
N GLU A 113 12.27 8.65 5.23
CA GLU A 113 12.83 7.96 4.06
C GLU A 113 11.78 7.75 2.96
N PHE A 114 10.50 7.70 3.32
CA PHE A 114 9.41 7.37 2.42
C PHE A 114 9.39 8.18 1.12
N PRO A 115 9.60 9.52 1.10
CA PRO A 115 9.58 10.29 -0.15
C PRO A 115 10.60 9.78 -1.18
N VAL A 116 11.80 9.41 -0.74
CA VAL A 116 12.88 8.91 -1.60
C VAL A 116 12.54 7.51 -2.10
N VAL A 117 12.10 6.62 -1.20
CA VAL A 117 11.71 5.25 -1.56
C VAL A 117 10.52 5.25 -2.53
N ASN A 118 9.51 6.07 -2.29
CA ASN A 118 8.35 6.23 -3.16
C ASN A 118 8.77 6.69 -4.57
N ALA A 119 9.64 7.71 -4.67
CA ALA A 119 10.12 8.18 -5.96
C ALA A 119 10.86 7.08 -6.74
N ALA A 120 11.72 6.31 -6.07
CA ALA A 120 12.47 5.23 -6.70
C ALA A 120 11.57 4.07 -7.16
N LEU A 121 10.57 3.71 -6.37
CA LEU A 121 9.58 2.69 -6.74
C LEU A 121 8.76 3.12 -7.95
N ARG A 122 8.33 4.39 -8.01
CA ARG A 122 7.62 4.95 -9.17
C ARG A 122 8.47 4.91 -10.44
N LEU A 123 9.77 5.23 -10.34
CA LEU A 123 10.71 5.10 -11.47
C LEU A 123 10.90 3.65 -11.91
N SER A 124 10.70 2.70 -11.00
CA SER A 124 10.76 1.26 -11.26
C SER A 124 9.41 0.69 -11.74
N GLY A 125 8.41 1.55 -11.99
CA GLY A 125 7.09 1.17 -12.49
C GLY A 125 6.09 0.73 -11.41
N ILE A 126 6.39 0.95 -10.13
CA ILE A 126 5.49 0.63 -9.01
C ILE A 126 4.81 1.91 -8.51
N SER A 127 3.49 1.96 -8.63
CA SER A 127 2.68 3.05 -8.09
C SER A 127 2.47 2.86 -6.59
N VAL A 128 2.71 3.91 -5.79
CA VAL A 128 2.54 3.85 -4.34
C VAL A 128 1.44 4.78 -3.89
N ASP A 129 0.45 4.21 -3.21
CA ASP A 129 -0.66 4.88 -2.55
C ASP A 129 -0.44 4.91 -1.03
N ARG A 130 -0.99 5.92 -0.35
CA ARG A 130 -0.94 6.03 1.11
C ARG A 130 -2.29 5.61 1.70
N LEU A 131 -2.25 4.69 2.66
CA LEU A 131 -3.39 4.33 3.48
C LEU A 131 -3.33 5.14 4.78
N GLU A 132 -3.99 6.29 4.77
CA GLU A 132 -4.20 7.09 5.98
C GLU A 132 -5.18 6.37 6.92
N ASP A 133 -5.13 6.70 8.21
CA ASP A 133 -5.77 5.92 9.27
C ASP A 133 -7.26 5.62 8.99
N LEU A 134 -7.55 4.34 8.80
CA LEU A 134 -8.88 3.72 8.86
C LEU A 134 -9.22 3.32 10.29
#